data_AF-A0A0H0XTM6-F1
#
_entry.id   AF-A0A0H0XTM6-F1
#
_cell.length_a   1.000
_cell.length_b   1.000
_cell.length_c   1.000
_cell.angle_alpha   90.00
_cell.angle_beta   90.00
_cell.angle_gamma   90.00
#
_symmetry.space_group_name_H-M   'P 1'
#
loop_
_entity.id
_entity.type
_entity.pdbx_description
1 polymer ?
#
loop_
_entity_poly.entity_id
_entity_poly.type
_entity_poly.pdbx_seq_one_letter_code
_entity_poly.pdbx_strand_id
1 'polypeptide(L)'
;MIDPPPKSDGALAYVLWVAREWQGCTNATELSAVMQDLGIGGEDVDDFALRLAERYGDQVADWPWQRFADLNEGLSLLFPFMLVWQLASWPFRGRFSYPSNKQRLTLGHIAFVLERGEWVDP
;
A
#
# COMPACT_ATOMS: atom_id res chain seq x y z
N MET A 1 12.59 -17.49 -4.05
CA MET A 1 11.60 -16.95 -3.10
C MET A 1 12.22 -17.04 -1.73
N ILE A 2 12.17 -15.95 -0.97
CA ILE A 2 12.57 -15.93 0.43
C ILE A 2 11.39 -16.51 1.21
N ASP A 3 11.63 -17.43 2.15
CA ASP A 3 10.54 -17.98 2.96
C ASP A 3 9.87 -16.90 3.81
N PRO A 4 8.55 -16.96 4.04
CA PRO A 4 7.89 -15.98 4.88
C PRO A 4 8.36 -16.12 6.34
N PRO A 5 8.48 -15.02 7.09
CA PRO A 5 8.89 -15.09 8.48
C PRO A 5 7.90 -15.94 9.30
N PRO A 6 8.35 -16.65 10.35
CA PRO A 6 7.47 -17.42 11.21
C PRO A 6 6.49 -16.50 11.95
N LYS A 7 5.33 -17.04 12.36
CA LYS A 7 4.31 -16.27 13.11
C LYS A 7 4.83 -15.71 14.43
N SER A 8 5.86 -16.33 15.03
CA SER A 8 6.52 -15.87 16.25
C SER A 8 7.17 -14.49 16.13
N ASP A 9 7.48 -14.06 14.91
CA ASP A 9 8.18 -12.80 14.66
C ASP A 9 7.22 -11.60 14.60
N GLY A 10 5.92 -11.86 14.75
CA GLY A 10 4.86 -10.85 14.80
C GLY A 10 4.37 -10.40 13.43
N ALA A 11 3.23 -9.69 13.44
CA ALA A 11 2.59 -9.18 12.24
C ALA A 11 3.45 -8.17 11.49
N LEU A 12 4.24 -7.35 12.20
CA LEU A 12 5.09 -6.36 11.54
C LEU A 12 6.14 -7.01 10.64
N ALA A 13 6.80 -8.08 11.12
CA ALA A 13 7.78 -8.81 10.32
C ALA A 13 7.15 -9.37 9.04
N TYR A 14 5.94 -9.92 9.14
CA TYR A 14 5.23 -10.46 7.99
C TYR A 14 4.76 -9.37 7.02
N VAL A 15 4.15 -8.30 7.51
CA VAL A 15 3.67 -7.19 6.67
C VAL A 15 4.85 -6.55 5.92
N LEU A 16 5.99 -6.34 6.59
CA LEU A 16 7.20 -5.86 5.95
C LEU A 16 7.74 -6.85 4.90
N TRP A 17 7.68 -8.15 5.18
CA TRP A 17 8.08 -9.17 4.21
C TRP A 17 7.17 -9.14 2.96
N VAL A 18 5.84 -9.10 3.13
CA VAL A 18 4.90 -8.99 2.01
C VAL A 18 5.16 -7.74 1.19
N ALA A 19 5.35 -6.59 1.86
CA ALA A 19 5.61 -5.32 1.19
C ALA A 19 6.96 -5.30 0.45
N ARG A 20 8.01 -5.93 1.00
CA ARG A 20 9.35 -5.95 0.39
C ARG A 20 9.46 -6.92 -0.78
N GLU A 21 8.63 -7.95 -0.82
CA GLU A 21 8.46 -8.81 -2.00
C GLU A 21 7.73 -8.09 -3.14
N TRP A 22 7.09 -6.95 -2.88
CA TRP A 22 6.48 -6.12 -3.91
C TRP A 22 7.55 -5.42 -4.75
N GLN A 23 7.39 -5.41 -6.07
CA GLN A 23 8.38 -4.87 -6.99
C GLN A 23 8.72 -3.42 -6.65
N GLY A 24 10.01 -3.13 -6.47
CA GLY A 24 10.51 -1.77 -6.14
C GLY A 24 10.40 -1.36 -4.68
N CYS A 25 9.79 -2.17 -3.80
CA CYS A 25 9.52 -1.84 -2.40
C CYS A 25 10.54 -2.44 -1.40
N THR A 26 11.75 -2.75 -1.84
CA THR A 26 12.78 -3.45 -1.04
C THR A 26 13.18 -2.74 0.26
N ASN A 27 13.01 -1.42 0.32
CA ASN A 27 13.33 -0.59 1.48
C ASN A 27 12.08 -0.24 2.33
N ALA A 28 10.97 -0.96 2.19
CA ALA A 28 9.77 -0.69 2.97
C ALA A 28 10.05 -0.73 4.49
N THR A 29 9.49 0.24 5.21
CA THR A 29 9.60 0.40 6.66
C THR A 29 8.21 0.45 7.29
N GLU A 30 8.12 0.37 8.61
CA GLU A 30 6.84 0.47 9.33
C GLU A 30 6.10 1.80 9.08
N LEU A 31 6.83 2.85 8.73
CA LEU A 31 6.29 4.18 8.43
C LEU A 31 5.84 4.33 6.98
N SER A 32 6.19 3.38 6.11
CA SER A 32 5.82 3.40 4.71
C SER A 32 4.32 3.20 4.56
N ALA A 33 3.66 4.12 3.84
CA ALA A 33 2.25 4.01 3.50
C ALA A 33 2.04 3.16 2.24
N VAL A 34 1.01 2.28 2.27
CA VAL A 34 0.67 1.32 1.21
C VAL A 34 0.63 1.98 -0.17
N MET A 35 -0.14 3.05 -0.34
CA MET A 35 -0.25 3.70 -1.65
C MET A 35 0.77 4.82 -1.85
N GLN A 36 0.91 5.74 -0.89
CA GLN A 36 1.63 6.99 -1.12
C GLN A 36 3.16 6.82 -1.17
N ASP A 37 3.69 5.82 -0.46
CA ASP A 37 5.13 5.58 -0.40
C ASP A 37 5.54 4.32 -1.17
N LEU A 38 4.69 3.29 -1.17
CA LEU A 38 4.97 2.00 -1.83
C LEU A 38 4.28 1.86 -3.19
N GLY A 39 3.33 2.73 -3.53
CA GLY A 39 2.64 2.68 -4.81
C GLY A 39 1.68 1.50 -4.98
N ILE A 40 1.37 0.77 -3.90
CA ILE A 40 0.44 -0.36 -3.92
C ILE A 40 -0.99 0.20 -4.00
N GLY A 41 -1.61 0.02 -5.16
CA GLY A 41 -2.97 0.46 -5.48
C GLY A 41 -3.46 -0.23 -6.75
N GLY A 42 -4.72 -0.04 -7.11
CA GLY A 42 -5.38 -0.84 -8.15
C GLY A 42 -5.55 -2.28 -7.70
N GLU A 43 -5.38 -3.22 -8.63
CA GLU A 43 -5.41 -4.66 -8.37
C GLU A 43 -4.31 -5.09 -7.37
N ASP A 44 -3.18 -4.37 -7.33
CA ASP A 44 -2.09 -4.66 -6.40
C ASP A 44 -2.51 -4.60 -4.93
N VAL A 45 -3.49 -3.75 -4.58
CA VAL A 45 -3.97 -3.68 -3.19
C VAL A 45 -4.79 -4.91 -2.81
N ASP A 46 -5.54 -5.46 -3.76
CA ASP A 46 -6.35 -6.66 -3.53
C ASP A 46 -5.44 -7.88 -3.34
N ASP A 47 -4.39 -8.00 -4.16
CA ASP A 47 -3.37 -9.04 -3.98
C ASP A 47 -2.58 -8.88 -2.67
N PHE A 48 -2.26 -7.64 -2.30
CA PHE A 48 -1.62 -7.35 -1.03
C PHE A 48 -2.51 -7.75 0.16
N ALA A 49 -3.80 -7.38 0.12
CA ALA A 49 -4.79 -7.75 1.13
C ALA A 49 -4.99 -9.27 1.20
N LEU A 50 -5.03 -9.96 0.06
CA LEU A 50 -5.18 -11.41 -0.02
C LEU A 50 -3.99 -12.13 0.66
N ARG A 51 -2.75 -11.69 0.39
CA ARG A 51 -1.57 -12.27 1.06
C ARG A 51 -1.61 -12.08 2.57
N LEU A 52 -2.11 -10.95 3.06
CA LEU A 52 -2.30 -10.75 4.49
C LEU A 52 -3.42 -11.66 5.04
N ALA A 53 -4.52 -11.81 4.30
CA ALA A 53 -5.65 -12.66 4.65
C ALA A 53 -5.27 -14.15 4.76
N GLU A 54 -4.40 -14.66 3.87
CA GLU A 54 -3.89 -16.04 3.93
C GLU A 54 -3.32 -16.42 5.31
N ARG A 55 -2.74 -15.44 6.02
CA ARG A 55 -2.12 -15.66 7.33
C ARG A 55 -3.02 -15.27 8.51
N TYR A 56 -3.75 -14.17 8.37
CA TYR A 56 -4.46 -13.52 9.47
C TYR A 56 -6.00 -13.63 9.40
N GLY A 57 -6.52 -14.17 8.30
CA GLY A 57 -7.94 -14.43 8.09
C GLY A 57 -8.60 -13.48 7.07
N ASP A 58 -9.70 -13.95 6.50
CA ASP A 58 -10.40 -13.30 5.39
C ASP A 58 -10.94 -11.91 5.73
N GLN A 59 -11.12 -11.59 7.02
CA GLN A 59 -11.59 -10.27 7.45
C GLN A 59 -10.68 -9.11 7.04
N VAL A 60 -9.43 -9.39 6.63
CA VAL A 60 -8.52 -8.39 6.07
C VAL A 60 -9.03 -7.86 4.73
N ALA A 61 -9.73 -8.67 3.93
CA ALA A 61 -10.34 -8.25 2.68
C ALA A 61 -11.49 -7.23 2.90
N ASP A 62 -12.16 -7.30 4.05
CA ASP A 62 -13.29 -6.44 4.40
C ASP A 62 -12.89 -5.06 4.94
N TRP A 63 -11.59 -4.78 5.08
CA TRP A 63 -11.12 -3.48 5.55
C TRP A 63 -11.45 -2.37 4.56
N PRO A 64 -11.54 -1.10 5.00
CA PRO A 64 -11.94 -0.01 4.13
C PRO A 64 -10.79 0.47 3.22
N TRP A 65 -10.20 -0.43 2.43
CA TRP A 65 -9.05 -0.22 1.53
C TRP A 65 -9.24 0.96 0.58
N GLN A 66 -10.48 1.22 0.13
CA GLN A 66 -10.86 2.36 -0.70
C GLN A 66 -10.51 3.73 -0.10
N ARG A 67 -10.34 3.83 1.23
CA ARG A 67 -9.89 5.06 1.91
C ARG A 67 -8.40 5.32 1.71
N PHE A 68 -7.62 4.27 1.47
CA PHE A 68 -6.16 4.29 1.56
C PHE A 68 -5.48 4.01 0.22
N ALA A 69 -6.17 3.35 -0.70
CA ALA A 69 -5.72 3.09 -2.06
C ALA A 69 -6.81 3.44 -3.08
N ASP A 70 -6.39 3.74 -4.31
CA ASP A 70 -7.28 3.79 -5.46
C ASP A 70 -7.51 2.38 -5.98
N LEU A 71 -8.73 1.84 -5.83
CA LEU A 71 -9.09 0.50 -6.33
C LEU A 71 -9.47 0.48 -7.81
N ASN A 72 -9.60 1.66 -8.43
CA ASN A 72 -10.00 1.77 -9.83
C ASN A 72 -8.77 1.79 -10.73
N GLU A 73 -8.56 0.73 -11.49
CA GLU A 73 -7.65 0.71 -12.63
C GLU A 73 -8.30 1.39 -13.83
N GLY A 74 -8.26 2.72 -13.83
CA GLY A 74 -8.70 3.51 -14.96
C GLY A 74 -7.90 4.79 -15.02
N LEU A 75 -7.13 4.97 -16.10
CA LEU A 75 -6.55 6.28 -16.39
C LEU A 75 -7.70 7.27 -16.52
N SER A 76 -7.72 8.28 -15.67
CA SER A 76 -8.65 9.41 -15.83
C SER A 76 -8.57 9.92 -17.27
N LEU A 77 -9.70 10.30 -17.86
CA LEU A 77 -9.73 10.97 -19.17
C LEU A 77 -8.84 12.24 -19.20
N LEU A 78 -8.52 12.79 -18.02
CA LEU A 78 -7.63 13.94 -17.85
C LEU A 78 -6.14 13.57 -17.75
N PHE A 79 -5.79 12.28 -17.73
CA PHE A 79 -4.40 11.80 -17.64
C PHE A 79 -3.46 12.43 -18.68
N PRO A 80 -3.84 12.58 -19.97
CA PRO A 80 -2.96 13.22 -20.96
C PRO A 80 -2.64 14.68 -20.59
N PHE A 81 -3.61 15.42 -20.05
CA PHE A 81 -3.43 16.81 -19.63
C PHE A 81 -2.56 16.92 -18.37
N MET A 82 -2.77 16.02 -17.40
CA MET A 82 -1.94 15.96 -16.18
C MET A 82 -0.49 15.57 -16.49
N LEU A 83 -0.27 14.65 -17.43
CA LEU A 83 1.05 14.23 -17.89
C LEU A 83 1.82 15.39 -18.54
N VAL A 84 1.17 16.15 -19.44
CA VAL A 84 1.77 17.33 -20.07
C VAL A 84 2.13 18.38 -19.03
N TRP A 85 1.24 18.62 -18.06
CA TRP A 85 1.51 19.54 -16.95
C TRP A 85 2.65 19.07 -16.04
N GLN A 86 2.74 17.78 -15.74
CA GLN A 86 3.85 17.21 -14.97
C GLN A 86 5.17 17.31 -15.73
N LEU A 87 5.21 17.02 -17.03
CA LEU A 87 6.40 17.22 -17.85
C LEU A 87 6.85 18.68 -17.88
N ALA A 88 5.90 19.62 -18.02
CA ALA A 88 6.19 21.04 -18.02
C ALA A 88 6.67 21.56 -16.65
N SER A 89 6.14 21.01 -15.55
CA SER A 89 6.51 21.41 -14.18
C SER A 89 7.66 20.58 -13.58
N TRP A 90 8.07 19.51 -14.24
CA TRP A 90 9.16 18.63 -13.81
C TRP A 90 10.47 19.36 -13.49
N PRO A 91 10.98 20.30 -14.31
CA PRO A 91 12.23 21.01 -14.01
C PRO A 91 12.16 21.86 -12.73
N PHE A 92 10.95 22.14 -12.22
CA PHE A 92 10.75 22.95 -11.02
C PHE A 92 10.36 22.12 -9.79
N ARG A 93 9.76 20.94 -9.96
CA ARG A 93 9.24 20.11 -8.86
C ARG A 93 10.09 18.90 -8.51
N GLY A 94 10.96 18.43 -9.40
CA GLY A 94 11.93 17.36 -9.14
C GLY A 94 11.35 15.97 -8.85
N ARG A 95 10.02 15.80 -8.75
CA ARG A 95 9.34 14.51 -8.56
C ARG A 95 8.02 14.46 -9.33
N PHE A 96 7.73 13.27 -9.85
CA PHE A 96 6.42 12.91 -10.40
C PHE A 96 5.53 12.50 -9.23
N SER A 97 4.56 13.34 -8.85
CA SER A 97 3.64 13.04 -7.76
C SER A 97 2.24 13.49 -8.16
N TYR A 98 1.28 12.57 -8.07
CA TYR A 98 -0.14 12.88 -8.20
C TYR A 98 -0.70 13.16 -6.80
N PRO A 99 -1.44 14.26 -6.60
CA PRO A 99 -2.13 14.48 -5.34
C PRO A 99 -3.21 13.40 -5.17
N SER A 100 -2.98 12.48 -4.24
CA SER A 100 -3.96 11.47 -3.85
C SER A 100 -4.77 12.00 -2.67
N ASN A 101 -6.10 11.97 -2.78
CA ASN A 101 -7.01 12.30 -1.68
C ASN A 101 -7.14 11.15 -0.65
N LYS A 102 -6.31 10.10 -0.79
CA LYS A 102 -6.34 8.93 0.09
C LYS A 102 -5.63 9.21 1.40
N GLN A 103 -6.19 8.63 2.46
CA GLN A 103 -5.58 8.63 3.78
C GLN A 103 -4.33 7.73 3.76
N ARG A 104 -3.41 7.97 4.70
CA ARG A 104 -2.18 7.18 4.81
C ARG A 104 -2.45 5.96 5.69
N LEU A 105 -2.29 4.77 5.12
CA LEU A 105 -2.28 3.51 5.87
C LEU A 105 -0.86 2.99 5.91
N THR A 106 -0.21 3.06 7.08
CA THR A 106 1.18 2.63 7.25
C THR A 106 1.27 1.13 7.50
N LEU A 107 2.40 0.52 7.11
CA LEU A 107 2.63 -0.91 7.38
C LEU A 107 2.63 -1.23 8.88
N GLY A 108 3.11 -0.31 9.72
CA GLY A 108 3.05 -0.43 11.18
C GLY A 108 1.62 -0.43 11.70
N HIS A 109 0.74 0.39 11.14
CA HIS A 109 -0.68 0.40 11.52
C HIS A 109 -1.39 -0.88 11.10
N ILE A 110 -1.12 -1.38 9.89
CA ILE A 110 -1.62 -2.68 9.44
C ILE A 110 -1.19 -3.77 10.43
N ALA A 111 0.10 -3.83 10.78
CA ALA A 111 0.60 -4.80 11.74
C ALA A 111 -0.09 -4.69 13.11
N PHE A 112 -0.31 -3.48 13.61
CA PHE A 112 -1.04 -3.24 14.86
C PHE A 112 -2.48 -3.78 14.79
N VAL A 113 -3.20 -3.50 13.71
CA VAL A 113 -4.57 -3.99 13.50
C VAL A 113 -4.60 -5.52 13.41
N LEU A 114 -3.63 -6.15 12.74
CA LEU A 114 -3.53 -7.61 12.63
C LEU A 114 -3.28 -8.27 14.00
N GLU A 115 -2.40 -7.71 14.83
CA GLU A 115 -2.15 -8.21 16.19
C GLU A 115 -3.39 -8.07 17.09
N ARG A 116 -4.16 -6.99 16.89
CA ARG A 116 -5.36 -6.71 17.68
C ARG A 116 -6.55 -7.56 17.25
N GLY A 117 -6.57 -8.03 16.01
CA GLY A 117 -7.64 -8.86 15.43
C GLY A 117 -8.92 -8.09 15.11
N GLU A 118 -8.94 -6.78 15.28
CA GLU A 118 -10.07 -5.90 14.96
C GLU A 118 -9.57 -4.63 14.26
N TRP A 119 -10.34 -4.14 13.28
CA TRP A 119 -10.02 -2.89 12.59
C TRP A 119 -10.03 -1.70 13.56
N VAL A 120 -8.96 -0.91 13.52
CA VAL A 120 -8.84 0.38 14.23
C VAL A 120 -8.44 1.44 13.22
N ASP A 121 -9.07 2.61 13.27
CA ASP A 121 -8.73 3.71 12.37
C ASP A 121 -7.32 4.27 12.65
N PRO A 122 -6.54 4.60 11.60
CA PRO A 122 -5.24 5.25 11.71
C PRO A 122 -5.30 6.75 12.05
#